data_AF-A0A7J4I787-F1
#
_entry.id   AF-A0A7J4I787-F1
#
_cell.length_a   1.000
_cell.length_b   1.000
_cell.length_c   1.000
_cell.angle_alpha   90.00
_cell.angle_beta   90.00
_cell.angle_gamma   90.00
#
_symmetry.space_group_name_H-M   'P 1'
#
loop_
_entity.id
_entity.type
_entity.pdbx_description
1 polymer ?
#
loop_
_entity_poly.entity_id
_entity_poly.type
_entity_poly.pdbx_seq_one_letter_code
_entity_poly.pdbx_strand_id
1 'polypeptide(L)'
;MPKIQEVRAMRITAKLLFVSLSVMFIIVGSVFVVAYANGRKVVDTPEVQWVSHTEYWSSSGVGASEVASTIVRLTDYQGNPFTVNSCTAMILYPNKTAYVSGASMNQSSIPGNWYRTDIIPATEGTYEQEVTCSYGGGKTIKTAQSFHVNPALNFIKNVDADVLTNGAAISDVNVTLKARIADANDSITSRVSLAQTTLHNLLNNLNSTVFAELSRVNATVNTHLENVNMSLDAHLAGTQAAIQAQLSNTNASLTSLINTVYNSLYSYMVLYLPAINQTTTSIYSDTRWLVSNAMNQQNAADITNRFNAADGNLSLVEQFCRNQQTNSSALCQEVYGIRDVLDHTRAEQTSYFTTLNQTTTNTWNLLSGAVTTKIDSLLENIGVIRGQTTQINDTVVAIRADQTAEVRIQAIA
;
A
#
# COMPACT_ATOMS: atom_id res chain seq x y z
N MET A 1 41.77 146.52 88.85
CA MET A 1 41.32 146.50 87.44
C MET A 1 41.91 145.26 86.75
N PRO A 2 41.09 144.32 86.26
CA PRO A 2 41.52 142.97 85.91
C PRO A 2 41.90 142.84 84.43
N LYS A 3 43.03 142.19 84.12
CA LYS A 3 43.33 141.51 82.82
C LYS A 3 44.63 140.67 82.86
N ILE A 4 44.95 140.06 84.01
CA ILE A 4 46.23 139.33 84.25
C ILE A 4 45.98 137.85 84.63
N GLN A 5 45.01 137.17 84.01
CA GLN A 5 44.79 135.74 84.29
C GLN A 5 44.80 134.79 83.08
N GLU A 6 44.77 135.26 81.83
CA GLU A 6 44.75 134.33 80.69
C GLU A 6 46.11 134.06 80.02
N VAL A 7 47.12 134.93 80.17
CA VAL A 7 48.39 134.75 79.41
C VAL A 7 49.43 133.88 80.15
N ARG A 8 49.30 133.69 81.48
CA ARG A 8 50.23 132.82 82.25
C ARG A 8 49.93 131.33 82.11
N ALA A 9 48.69 130.94 81.81
CA ALA A 9 48.33 129.54 81.56
C ALA A 9 48.96 129.01 80.25
N MET A 10 49.12 129.87 79.24
CA MET A 10 49.65 129.48 77.92
C MET A 10 51.19 129.33 77.88
N ARG A 11 51.95 130.06 78.72
CA ARG A 11 53.43 129.93 78.77
C ARG A 11 53.92 128.74 79.59
N ILE A 12 53.15 128.28 80.58
CA ILE A 12 53.51 127.10 81.39
C ILE A 12 53.16 125.80 80.63
N THR A 13 52.02 125.78 79.92
CA THR A 13 51.64 124.66 79.05
C THR A 13 52.58 124.49 77.87
N ALA A 14 53.04 125.58 77.22
CA ALA A 14 54.01 125.46 76.12
C ALA A 14 55.37 124.88 76.56
N LYS A 15 55.87 125.23 77.75
CA LYS A 15 57.15 124.68 78.27
C LYS A 15 57.01 123.21 78.70
N LEU A 16 55.91 122.83 79.35
CA LEU A 16 55.63 121.43 79.68
C LEU A 16 55.42 120.58 78.42
N LEU A 17 54.77 121.12 77.39
CA LEU A 17 54.59 120.45 76.10
C LEU A 17 55.92 120.26 75.37
N PHE A 18 56.81 121.26 75.37
CA PHE A 18 58.13 121.15 74.72
C PHE A 18 59.04 120.13 75.40
N VAL A 19 59.02 120.08 76.74
CA VAL A 19 59.78 119.09 77.52
C VAL A 19 59.17 117.69 77.34
N SER A 20 57.84 117.54 77.32
CA SER A 20 57.21 116.23 77.09
C SER A 20 57.43 115.74 75.65
N LEU A 21 57.37 116.61 74.64
CA LEU A 21 57.71 116.25 73.25
C LEU A 21 59.17 115.81 73.14
N SER A 22 60.09 116.53 73.77
CA SER A 22 61.52 116.20 73.72
C SER A 22 61.81 114.83 74.36
N VAL A 23 61.21 114.54 75.51
CA VAL A 23 61.33 113.22 76.16
C VAL A 23 60.67 112.14 75.31
N MET A 24 59.51 112.40 74.71
CA MET A 24 58.84 111.46 73.81
C MET A 24 59.66 111.17 72.55
N PHE A 25 60.29 112.18 71.92
CA PHE A 25 61.16 111.98 70.77
C PHE A 25 62.43 111.19 71.12
N ILE A 26 62.97 111.37 72.33
CA ILE A 26 64.10 110.56 72.81
C ILE A 26 63.66 109.10 73.03
N ILE A 27 62.49 108.87 73.64
CA ILE A 27 61.96 107.51 73.85
C ILE A 27 61.64 106.84 72.52
N VAL A 28 60.90 107.49 71.63
CA VAL A 28 60.54 106.96 70.30
C VAL A 28 61.80 106.73 69.46
N GLY A 29 62.74 107.68 69.45
CA GLY A 29 64.04 107.53 68.79
C GLY A 29 64.83 106.35 69.34
N SER A 30 64.85 106.14 70.66
CA SER A 30 65.53 105.00 71.27
C SER A 30 64.87 103.66 70.92
N VAL A 31 63.53 103.59 70.86
CA VAL A 31 62.80 102.38 70.44
C VAL A 31 63.07 102.09 68.96
N PHE A 32 63.07 103.11 68.09
CA PHE A 32 63.42 102.93 66.67
C PHE A 32 64.86 102.48 66.46
N VAL A 33 65.82 103.02 67.21
CA VAL A 33 67.23 102.59 67.12
C VAL A 33 67.40 101.16 67.63
N VAL A 34 66.74 100.78 68.72
CA VAL A 34 66.75 99.39 69.24
C VAL A 34 66.04 98.45 68.28
N ALA A 35 64.90 98.83 67.71
CA ALA A 35 64.16 98.03 66.72
C ALA A 35 64.92 97.92 65.39
N TYR A 36 65.63 98.96 64.95
CA TYR A 36 66.45 98.95 63.73
C TYR A 36 67.75 98.17 63.93
N ALA A 37 68.40 98.30 65.10
CA ALA A 37 69.60 97.53 65.43
C ALA A 37 69.30 96.04 65.66
N ASN A 38 68.21 95.71 66.34
CA ASN A 38 67.76 94.33 66.48
C ASN A 38 67.14 93.80 65.17
N GLY A 39 66.44 94.63 64.41
CA GLY A 39 65.92 94.32 63.09
C GLY A 39 67.04 93.97 62.10
N ARG A 40 68.13 94.73 62.05
CA ARG A 40 69.33 94.36 61.28
C ARG A 40 69.95 93.05 61.72
N LYS A 41 69.92 92.71 63.02
CA LYS A 41 70.35 91.38 63.50
C LYS A 41 69.41 90.25 63.10
N VAL A 42 68.13 90.54 62.83
CA VAL A 42 67.15 89.60 62.24
C VAL A 42 67.36 89.46 60.72
N VAL A 43 67.96 90.45 60.06
CA VAL A 43 68.21 90.47 58.59
C VAL A 43 69.40 89.60 58.16
N ASP A 44 70.34 89.28 59.05
CA ASP A 44 71.56 88.53 58.71
C ASP A 44 71.41 87.00 58.78
N THR A 45 70.21 86.48 59.02
CA THR A 45 69.93 85.03 59.06
C THR A 45 69.05 84.63 57.87
N PRO A 46 69.48 83.66 57.04
CA PRO A 46 68.62 83.14 55.98
C PRO A 46 67.37 82.48 56.55
N GLU A 47 66.27 82.53 55.81
CA GLU A 47 65.11 81.66 55.98
C GLU A 47 65.30 80.42 55.08
N VAL A 48 65.01 79.23 55.61
CA VAL A 48 65.10 77.98 54.83
C VAL A 48 63.72 77.36 54.67
N GLN A 49 63.30 77.16 53.43
CA GLN A 49 62.04 76.53 53.07
C GLN A 49 62.29 75.21 52.33
N TRP A 50 61.53 74.17 52.68
CA TRP A 50 61.59 72.90 51.96
C TRP A 50 60.77 72.98 50.67
N VAL A 51 61.36 72.53 49.56
CA VAL A 51 60.72 72.51 48.23
C VAL A 51 60.39 71.08 47.79
N SER A 52 61.10 70.08 48.32
CA SER A 52 60.89 68.68 47.99
C SER A 52 59.58 68.10 48.55
N HIS A 53 59.06 67.08 47.86
CA HIS A 53 57.92 66.29 48.30
C HIS A 53 58.30 65.33 49.45
N THR A 54 57.28 64.87 50.18
CA THR A 54 57.41 64.03 51.38
C THR A 54 56.98 62.58 51.18
N GLU A 55 56.60 62.15 49.98
CA GLU A 55 56.11 60.77 49.74
C GLU A 55 56.77 60.12 48.53
N TYR A 56 57.25 58.89 48.75
CA TYR A 56 57.95 58.07 47.76
C TYR A 56 57.54 56.60 47.93
N TRP A 57 57.61 55.79 46.88
CA TRP A 57 57.53 54.33 47.01
C TRP A 57 58.93 53.71 47.15
N SER A 58 59.00 52.51 47.72
CA SER A 58 60.25 51.78 47.92
C SER A 58 60.94 51.47 46.59
N SER A 59 62.27 51.47 46.60
CA SER A 59 63.10 50.97 45.49
C SER A 59 63.14 49.45 45.37
N SER A 60 62.38 48.72 46.18
CA SER A 60 62.19 47.29 45.91
C SER A 60 61.18 47.07 44.76
N GLY A 61 61.48 46.13 43.86
CA GLY A 61 60.60 45.77 42.74
C GLY A 61 60.67 46.69 41.51
N VAL A 62 59.55 46.85 40.81
CA VAL A 62 59.45 47.61 39.54
C VAL A 62 59.85 49.08 39.76
N GLY A 63 60.76 49.67 38.98
CA GLY A 63 61.20 51.06 39.23
C GLY A 63 62.20 51.21 40.38
N ALA A 64 62.98 50.17 40.69
CA ALA A 64 64.08 50.19 41.67
C ALA A 64 65.14 51.29 41.45
N SER A 65 65.13 51.95 40.29
CA SER A 65 66.04 53.02 39.91
C SER A 65 65.51 54.43 40.19
N GLU A 66 64.39 54.56 40.89
CA GLU A 66 63.83 55.88 41.19
C GLU A 66 64.59 56.62 42.28
N VAL A 67 64.61 57.95 42.15
CA VAL A 67 65.40 58.84 42.97
C VAL A 67 64.49 59.82 43.72
N ALA A 68 64.74 59.97 45.02
CA ALA A 68 64.19 61.05 45.82
C ALA A 68 65.04 62.30 45.64
N SER A 69 64.41 63.47 45.74
CA SER A 69 65.13 64.75 45.73
C SER A 69 64.96 65.44 47.07
N THR A 70 66.06 65.79 47.72
CA THR A 70 66.10 66.70 48.87
C THR A 70 66.34 68.10 48.33
N ILE A 71 65.37 69.01 48.50
CA ILE A 71 65.46 70.37 47.96
C ILE A 71 65.11 71.39 49.02
N VAL A 72 66.02 72.32 49.29
CA VAL A 72 65.78 73.48 50.16
C VAL A 72 65.96 74.77 49.39
N ARG A 73 65.25 75.81 49.79
CA ARG A 73 65.38 77.18 49.30
C ARG A 73 65.85 78.06 50.44
N LEU A 74 66.91 78.82 50.20
CA LEU A 74 67.43 79.81 51.15
C LEU A 74 67.12 81.21 50.65
N THR A 75 66.39 81.98 51.46
CA THR A 75 66.00 83.36 51.14
C THR A 75 66.35 84.31 52.27
N ASP A 76 66.48 85.60 51.98
CA ASP A 76 66.43 86.63 53.00
C ASP A 76 64.98 86.83 53.48
N TYR A 77 64.80 87.71 54.46
CA TYR A 77 63.47 88.07 55.00
C TYR A 77 62.53 88.73 53.97
N GLN A 78 63.02 89.13 52.80
CA GLN A 78 62.24 89.71 51.71
C GLN A 78 61.89 88.66 50.64
N GLY A 79 62.34 87.40 50.81
CA GLY A 79 62.16 86.34 49.83
C GLY A 79 63.18 86.35 48.69
N ASN A 80 64.19 87.23 48.72
CA ASN A 80 65.26 87.20 47.72
C ASN A 80 66.22 86.02 47.99
N PRO A 81 66.85 85.45 46.96
CA PRO A 81 67.83 84.37 47.12
C PRO A 81 68.96 84.75 48.09
N PHE A 82 69.22 83.90 49.07
CA PHE A 82 70.32 84.11 50.02
C PHE A 82 71.55 83.30 49.63
N THR A 83 72.69 83.97 49.49
CA THR A 83 73.95 83.32 49.10
C THR A 83 74.54 82.56 50.27
N VAL A 84 74.81 81.27 50.06
CA VAL A 84 75.49 80.38 51.02
C VAL A 84 76.71 79.73 50.38
N ASN A 85 77.68 79.34 51.19
CA ASN A 85 78.95 78.77 50.72
C ASN A 85 78.80 77.30 50.31
N SER A 86 78.02 76.55 51.08
CA SER A 86 77.75 75.13 50.82
C SER A 86 76.52 74.68 51.60
N CYS A 87 75.85 73.65 51.09
CA CYS A 87 74.82 72.92 51.82
C CYS A 87 75.17 71.43 51.81
N THR A 88 74.92 70.76 52.92
CA THR A 88 75.06 69.31 53.07
C THR A 88 73.78 68.72 53.61
N ALA A 89 73.38 67.56 53.08
CA ALA A 89 72.22 66.81 53.54
C ALA A 89 72.66 65.60 54.38
N MET A 90 71.90 65.33 55.44
CA MET A 90 71.92 64.09 56.20
C MET A 90 70.53 63.47 56.12
N ILE A 91 70.46 62.19 55.80
CA ILE A 91 69.21 61.43 55.78
C ILE A 91 69.38 60.25 56.71
N LEU A 92 68.45 60.07 57.64
CA LEU A 92 68.41 58.96 58.57
C LEU A 92 67.30 57.98 58.19
N TYR A 93 67.62 56.70 58.27
CA TYR A 93 66.65 55.61 58.23
C TYR A 93 65.61 55.76 59.36
N PRO A 94 64.46 55.04 59.28
CA PRO A 94 63.48 55.01 60.35
C PRO A 94 64.05 54.59 61.72
N ASN A 95 65.08 53.74 61.72
CA ASN A 95 65.82 53.32 62.93
C ASN A 95 66.87 54.34 63.41
N LYS A 96 66.91 55.54 62.80
CA LYS A 96 67.84 56.65 63.08
C LYS A 96 69.32 56.41 62.72
N THR A 97 69.63 55.33 62.01
CA THR A 97 70.96 55.15 61.40
C THR A 97 71.12 56.00 60.14
N ALA A 98 72.34 56.42 59.81
CA ALA A 98 72.58 57.25 58.64
C ALA A 98 72.37 56.47 57.33
N TYR A 99 71.46 56.96 56.49
CA TYR A 99 71.32 56.55 55.10
C TYR A 99 72.25 57.38 54.20
N VAL A 100 72.21 58.71 54.37
CA VAL A 100 73.11 59.68 53.75
C VAL A 100 73.72 60.50 54.88
N SER A 101 75.04 60.67 54.90
CA SER A 101 75.73 61.39 55.98
C SER A 101 76.57 62.54 55.43
N GLY A 102 76.15 63.79 55.71
CA GLY A 102 76.90 65.00 55.40
C GLY A 102 77.19 65.19 53.90
N ALA A 103 76.32 64.69 53.02
CA ALA A 103 76.60 64.65 51.60
C ALA A 103 76.32 66.01 50.94
N SER A 104 77.22 66.47 50.08
CA SER A 104 77.10 67.80 49.45
C SER A 104 75.83 67.90 48.60
N MET A 105 75.20 69.08 48.66
CA MET A 105 74.13 69.48 47.77
C MET A 105 74.67 70.36 46.65
N ASN A 106 73.96 70.41 45.53
CA ASN A 106 74.25 71.26 44.38
C ASN A 106 73.27 72.43 44.34
N GLN A 107 73.71 73.60 43.90
CA GLN A 107 72.81 74.70 43.61
C GLN A 107 72.00 74.39 42.34
N SER A 108 70.69 74.64 42.35
CA SER A 108 69.85 74.45 41.17
C SER A 108 69.86 75.69 40.27
N SER A 109 69.22 75.58 39.10
CA SER A 109 69.02 76.72 38.19
C SER A 109 68.07 77.78 38.75
N ILE A 110 67.31 77.48 39.82
CA ILE A 110 66.48 78.44 40.53
C ILE A 110 67.33 79.09 41.63
N PRO A 111 67.59 80.40 41.57
CA PRO A 111 68.40 81.09 42.58
C PRO A 111 67.90 80.83 44.00
N GLY A 112 68.83 80.52 44.91
CA GLY A 112 68.54 80.20 46.31
C GLY A 112 68.17 78.73 46.57
N ASN A 113 67.87 77.93 45.54
CA ASN A 113 67.58 76.51 45.72
C ASN A 113 68.86 75.67 45.71
N TRP A 114 68.93 74.74 46.66
CA TRP A 114 69.94 73.71 46.76
C TRP A 114 69.25 72.36 46.75
N TYR A 115 69.79 71.42 45.97
CA TYR A 115 69.20 70.10 45.81
C TYR A 115 70.23 68.98 45.85
N ARG A 116 69.75 67.80 46.16
CA ARG A 116 70.46 66.53 46.02
C ARG A 116 69.46 65.46 45.60
N THR A 117 69.91 64.51 44.79
CA THR A 117 69.14 63.32 44.44
C THR A 117 69.81 62.08 45.01
N ASP A 118 69.04 61.23 45.66
CA ASP A 118 69.52 59.95 46.18
C ASP A 118 68.53 58.85 45.76
N ILE A 119 68.99 57.61 45.59
CA ILE A 119 68.12 56.47 45.30
C ILE A 119 67.11 56.34 46.45
N ILE A 120 65.84 56.04 46.18
CA ILE A 120 64.88 55.85 47.27
C ILE A 120 65.29 54.57 48.03
N PRO A 121 65.37 54.55 49.36
CA PRO A 121 65.75 53.33 50.09
C PRO A 121 64.65 52.26 50.02
N ALA A 122 65.06 50.99 50.06
CA ALA A 122 64.12 49.86 49.98
C ALA A 122 63.28 49.71 51.26
N THR A 123 63.80 50.15 52.40
CA THR A 123 63.13 50.05 53.70
C THR A 123 62.00 51.06 53.80
N GLU A 124 60.79 50.58 54.11
CA GLU A 124 59.62 51.44 54.29
C GLU A 124 59.68 52.19 55.64
N GLY A 125 59.01 53.34 55.71
CA GLY A 125 58.85 54.11 56.94
C GLY A 125 59.24 55.59 56.80
N THR A 126 59.29 56.27 57.95
CA THR A 126 59.59 57.71 58.03
C THR A 126 61.08 57.96 58.15
N TYR A 127 61.63 58.58 57.13
CA TYR A 127 63.01 59.02 57.09
C TYR A 127 63.09 60.47 57.56
N GLU A 128 64.14 60.77 58.30
CA GLU A 128 64.41 62.13 58.78
C GLU A 128 65.53 62.72 57.93
N GLN A 129 65.33 63.93 57.43
CA GLN A 129 66.33 64.65 56.67
C GLN A 129 66.71 65.94 57.41
N GLU A 130 67.99 66.21 57.50
CA GLU A 130 68.52 67.50 57.95
C GLU A 130 69.37 68.09 56.82
N VAL A 131 69.14 69.36 56.50
CA VAL A 131 70.04 70.13 55.66
C VAL A 131 70.75 71.17 56.50
N THR A 132 72.08 71.15 56.44
CA THR A 132 72.93 72.17 57.06
C THR A 132 73.58 72.99 55.95
N CYS A 133 73.34 74.30 55.94
CA CYS A 133 73.98 75.23 55.02
C CYS A 133 74.92 76.17 55.77
N SER A 134 76.14 76.35 55.25
CA SER A 134 77.13 77.27 55.80
C SER A 134 77.10 78.61 55.07
N TYR A 135 77.15 79.71 55.82
CA TYR A 135 77.15 81.07 55.28
C TYR A 135 78.14 81.95 56.07
N GLY A 136 78.38 83.17 55.60
CA GLY A 136 79.49 84.05 56.02
C GLY A 136 79.86 84.01 57.53
N GLY A 137 81.17 84.02 57.81
CA GLY A 137 81.70 84.08 59.18
C GLY A 137 81.61 82.77 59.96
N GLY A 138 81.53 81.62 59.27
CA GLY A 138 81.44 80.29 59.91
C GLY A 138 80.06 79.98 60.51
N LYS A 139 79.04 80.75 60.15
CA LYS A 139 77.66 80.53 60.61
C LYS A 139 77.04 79.39 59.83
N THR A 140 76.13 78.66 60.48
CA THR A 140 75.34 77.62 59.84
C THR A 140 73.86 77.84 60.10
N ILE A 141 73.04 77.39 59.16
CA ILE A 141 71.60 77.23 59.35
C ILE A 141 71.25 75.77 59.14
N LYS A 142 70.36 75.26 59.98
CA LYS A 142 69.86 73.90 59.94
C LYS A 142 68.37 73.92 59.73
N THR A 143 67.89 73.02 58.90
CA THR A 143 66.46 72.73 58.78
C THR A 143 66.28 71.22 58.71
N ALA A 144 65.15 70.73 59.22
CA ALA A 144 64.82 69.32 59.19
C ALA A 144 63.40 69.12 58.65
N GLN A 145 63.21 68.02 57.93
CA GLN A 145 61.92 67.53 57.44
C GLN A 145 61.94 66.01 57.45
N SER A 146 60.78 65.38 57.34
CA SER A 146 60.70 63.95 57.07
C SER A 146 60.11 63.67 55.69
N PHE A 147 60.46 62.52 55.13
CA PHE A 147 59.73 61.92 54.02
C PHE A 147 59.33 60.48 54.36
N HIS A 148 58.32 60.00 53.68
CA HIS A 148 57.76 58.68 53.84
C HIS A 148 58.07 57.84 52.62
N VAL A 149 58.72 56.70 52.86
CA VAL A 149 58.66 55.57 51.93
C VAL A 149 57.40 54.80 52.28
N ASN A 150 56.31 55.11 51.57
CA ASN A 150 54.94 54.77 51.95
C ASN A 150 54.56 53.34 51.50
N PRO A 151 54.23 52.42 52.44
CA PRO A 151 53.77 51.07 52.09
C PRO A 151 52.53 51.06 51.18
N ALA A 152 51.63 52.05 51.32
CA ALA A 152 50.43 52.14 50.48
C ALA A 152 50.76 52.44 49.01
N LEU A 153 51.81 53.21 48.74
CA LEU A 153 52.26 53.46 47.37
C LEU A 153 52.90 52.21 46.75
N ASN A 154 53.61 51.40 47.55
CA ASN A 154 54.11 50.09 47.11
C ASN A 154 52.95 49.13 46.79
N PHE A 155 51.89 49.16 47.59
CA PHE A 155 50.69 48.38 47.30
C PHE A 155 50.06 48.79 45.96
N ILE A 156 49.85 50.09 45.71
CA ILE A 156 49.29 50.59 44.44
C ILE A 156 50.13 50.13 43.25
N LYS A 157 51.46 50.23 43.37
CA LYS A 157 52.42 49.78 42.36
C LYS A 157 52.31 48.28 42.05
N ASN A 158 52.17 47.44 43.08
CA ASN A 158 51.99 46.01 42.87
C ASN A 158 50.62 45.71 42.22
N VAL A 159 49.57 46.42 42.64
CA VAL A 159 48.24 46.31 42.01
C VAL A 159 48.28 46.67 40.53
N ASP A 160 49.01 47.73 40.16
CA ASP A 160 49.17 48.12 38.74
C ASP A 160 49.84 47.01 37.92
N ALA A 161 50.94 46.43 38.45
CA ALA A 161 51.62 45.30 37.81
C ALA A 161 50.72 44.06 37.69
N ASP A 162 49.92 43.75 38.72
CA ASP A 162 48.96 42.65 38.71
C ASP A 162 47.84 42.89 37.69
N VAL A 163 47.32 44.12 37.59
CA VAL A 163 46.30 44.50 36.60
C VAL A 163 46.82 44.32 35.18
N LEU A 164 48.06 44.75 34.90
CA LEU A 164 48.70 44.55 33.59
C LEU A 164 48.88 43.06 33.27
N THR A 165 49.33 42.27 34.25
CA THR A 165 49.53 40.82 34.10
C THR A 165 48.19 40.10 33.84
N ASN A 166 47.16 40.46 34.60
CA ASN A 166 45.82 39.91 34.42
C ASN A 166 45.21 40.32 33.07
N GLY A 167 45.46 41.55 32.61
CA GLY A 167 45.06 42.00 31.29
C GLY A 167 45.67 41.15 30.17
N ALA A 168 46.97 40.84 30.27
CA ALA A 168 47.65 39.94 29.35
C ALA A 168 47.06 38.52 29.40
N ALA A 169 46.82 37.98 30.60
CA ALA A 169 46.21 36.66 30.78
C ALA A 169 44.79 36.57 30.19
N ILE A 170 43.95 37.60 30.39
CA ILE A 170 42.61 37.67 29.80
C ILE A 170 42.69 37.73 28.28
N SER A 171 43.65 38.47 27.73
CA SER A 171 43.88 38.52 26.27
C SER A 171 44.25 37.15 25.72
N ASP A 172 45.13 36.41 26.40
CA ASP A 172 45.52 35.05 25.99
C ASP A 172 44.35 34.06 26.06
N VAL A 173 43.54 34.13 27.12
CA VAL A 173 42.30 33.35 27.25
C VAL A 173 41.34 33.66 26.10
N ASN A 174 41.17 34.93 25.73
CA ASN A 174 40.31 35.34 24.62
C ASN A 174 40.80 34.77 23.27
N VAL A 175 42.11 34.82 23.01
CA VAL A 175 42.71 34.24 21.80
C VAL A 175 42.51 32.72 21.78
N THR A 176 42.79 32.05 22.89
CA THR A 176 42.63 30.59 23.02
C THR A 176 41.17 30.17 22.84
N LEU A 177 40.22 30.91 23.41
CA LEU A 177 38.79 30.62 23.27
C LEU A 177 38.33 30.79 21.82
N LYS A 178 38.77 31.86 21.14
CA LYS A 178 38.46 32.05 19.71
C LYS A 178 38.99 30.92 18.84
N ALA A 179 40.22 30.47 19.09
CA ALA A 179 40.80 29.33 18.38
C ALA A 179 39.98 28.05 18.60
N ARG A 180 39.63 27.72 19.85
CA ARG A 180 38.80 26.55 20.17
C ARG A 180 37.41 26.59 19.53
N ILE A 181 36.79 27.77 19.48
CA ILE A 181 35.49 27.95 18.82
C ILE A 181 35.62 27.73 17.30
N ALA A 182 36.68 28.24 16.68
CA ALA A 182 36.94 28.02 15.26
C ALA A 182 37.15 26.52 14.95
N ASP A 183 38.00 25.84 15.72
CA ASP A 183 38.27 24.40 15.57
C ASP A 183 36.99 23.56 15.74
N ALA A 184 36.16 23.91 16.74
CA ALA A 184 34.88 23.25 16.96
C ALA A 184 33.91 23.47 15.79
N ASN A 185 33.84 24.68 15.25
CA ASN A 185 33.00 25.01 14.11
C ASN A 185 33.42 24.24 12.85
N ASP A 186 34.71 24.13 12.59
CA ASP A 186 35.25 23.38 11.45
C ASP A 186 34.97 21.88 11.57
N SER A 187 35.13 21.32 12.78
CA SER A 187 34.80 19.94 13.09
C SER A 187 33.31 19.64 12.88
N ILE A 188 32.42 20.51 13.38
CA ILE A 188 30.97 20.38 13.20
C ILE A 188 30.61 20.44 11.70
N THR A 189 31.15 21.43 10.97
CA THR A 189 30.89 21.61 9.54
C THR A 189 31.31 20.39 8.74
N SER A 190 32.49 19.84 9.02
CA SER A 190 32.99 18.61 8.39
C SER A 190 32.08 17.41 8.66
N ARG A 191 31.65 17.22 9.91
CA ARG A 191 30.74 16.12 10.29
C ARG A 191 29.38 16.24 9.64
N VAL A 192 28.83 17.45 9.52
CA VAL A 192 27.56 17.71 8.81
C VAL A 192 27.70 17.37 7.33
N SER A 193 28.78 17.82 6.67
CA SER A 193 29.04 17.51 5.25
C SER A 193 29.16 16.00 5.00
N LEU A 194 29.86 15.28 5.89
CA LEU A 194 29.98 13.82 5.81
C LEU A 194 28.62 13.12 5.99
N ALA A 195 27.81 13.58 6.95
CA ALA A 195 26.48 13.06 7.18
C ALA A 195 25.56 13.28 5.97
N GLN A 196 25.59 14.47 5.37
CA GLN A 196 24.83 14.79 4.15
C GLN A 196 25.22 13.88 2.98
N THR A 197 26.53 13.68 2.76
CA THR A 197 27.05 12.78 1.71
C THR A 197 26.59 11.34 1.94
N THR A 198 26.67 10.87 3.18
CA THR A 198 26.23 9.51 3.56
C THR A 198 24.73 9.33 3.30
N LEU A 199 23.92 10.30 3.72
CA LEU A 199 22.47 10.25 3.50
C LEU A 199 22.11 10.28 2.02
N HIS A 200 22.78 11.12 1.23
CA HIS A 200 22.56 11.17 -0.22
C HIS A 200 22.87 9.81 -0.89
N ASN A 201 23.98 9.17 -0.53
CA ASN A 201 24.35 7.86 -1.06
C ASN A 201 23.34 6.77 -0.63
N LEU A 202 22.88 6.79 0.62
CA LEU A 202 21.85 5.87 1.10
C LEU A 202 20.53 6.03 0.32
N LEU A 203 20.11 7.27 0.05
CA LEU A 203 18.91 7.54 -0.74
C LEU A 203 19.05 7.05 -2.18
N ASN A 204 20.20 7.28 -2.82
CA ASN A 204 20.45 6.79 -4.18
C ASN A 204 20.42 5.25 -4.25
N ASN A 205 21.05 4.58 -3.29
CA ASN A 205 21.05 3.11 -3.20
C ASN A 205 19.64 2.55 -2.96
N LEU A 206 18.88 3.18 -2.05
CA LEU A 206 17.49 2.81 -1.80
C LEU A 206 16.65 2.95 -3.08
N ASN A 207 16.78 4.07 -3.78
CA ASN A 207 16.04 4.34 -5.01
C ASN A 207 16.35 3.30 -6.09
N SER A 208 17.64 2.99 -6.30
CA SER A 208 18.08 1.93 -7.22
C SER A 208 17.51 0.56 -6.86
N THR A 209 17.48 0.23 -5.57
CA THR A 209 16.97 -1.06 -5.08
C THR A 209 15.46 -1.18 -5.32
N VAL A 210 14.70 -0.12 -5.00
CA VAL A 210 13.24 -0.07 -5.23
C VAL A 210 12.92 -0.20 -6.73
N PHE A 211 13.66 0.48 -7.60
CA PHE A 211 13.46 0.36 -9.05
C PHE A 211 13.76 -1.05 -9.59
N ALA A 212 14.81 -1.69 -9.08
CA ALA A 212 15.14 -3.06 -9.46
C ALA A 212 14.04 -4.04 -9.03
N GLU A 213 13.54 -3.90 -7.79
CA GLU A 213 12.44 -4.73 -7.29
C GLU A 213 11.14 -4.50 -8.05
N LEU A 214 10.79 -3.24 -8.35
CA LEU A 214 9.60 -2.93 -9.16
C LEU A 214 9.69 -3.56 -10.56
N SER A 215 10.88 -3.51 -11.18
CA SER A 215 11.12 -4.14 -12.48
C SER A 215 10.97 -5.66 -12.42
N ARG A 216 11.47 -6.29 -11.35
CA ARG A 216 11.35 -7.73 -11.11
C ARG A 216 9.89 -8.15 -10.92
N VAL A 217 9.13 -7.39 -10.11
CA VAL A 217 7.70 -7.64 -9.90
C VAL A 217 6.94 -7.49 -11.21
N ASN A 218 7.21 -6.43 -11.99
CA ASN A 218 6.56 -6.21 -13.27
C ASN A 218 6.80 -7.37 -14.26
N ALA A 219 8.05 -7.84 -14.37
CA ALA A 219 8.38 -9.01 -15.18
C ALA A 219 7.65 -10.27 -14.70
N THR A 220 7.58 -10.49 -13.39
CA THR A 220 6.90 -11.64 -12.79
C THR A 220 5.39 -11.62 -13.08
N VAL A 221 4.74 -10.46 -12.97
CA VAL A 221 3.33 -10.26 -13.30
C VAL A 221 3.07 -10.53 -14.78
N ASN A 222 3.92 -10.01 -15.68
CA ASN A 222 3.79 -10.25 -17.11
C ASN A 222 3.88 -11.75 -17.45
N THR A 223 4.87 -12.46 -16.90
CA THR A 223 4.99 -13.91 -17.08
C THR A 223 3.77 -14.67 -16.53
N HIS A 224 3.20 -14.24 -15.39
CA HIS A 224 1.98 -14.85 -14.88
C HIS A 224 0.78 -14.62 -15.80
N LEU A 225 0.62 -13.41 -16.35
CA LEU A 225 -0.45 -13.09 -17.30
C LEU A 225 -0.30 -13.91 -18.60
N GLU A 226 0.91 -14.04 -19.12
CA GLU A 226 1.20 -14.89 -20.28
C GLU A 226 0.84 -16.36 -20.01
N ASN A 227 1.22 -16.89 -18.84
CA ASN A 227 0.89 -18.25 -18.44
C ASN A 227 -0.62 -18.48 -18.31
N VAL A 228 -1.35 -17.51 -17.73
CA VAL A 228 -2.82 -17.56 -17.65
C VAL A 228 -3.42 -17.56 -19.05
N ASN A 229 -2.92 -16.73 -19.97
CA ASN A 229 -3.42 -16.68 -21.34
C ASN A 229 -3.19 -18.02 -22.07
N MET A 230 -1.99 -18.60 -21.95
CA MET A 230 -1.70 -19.93 -22.51
C MET A 230 -2.59 -21.03 -21.93
N SER A 231 -2.84 -21.00 -20.61
CA SER A 231 -3.74 -21.97 -19.96
C SER A 231 -5.17 -21.83 -20.45
N LEU A 232 -5.64 -20.60 -20.67
CA LEU A 232 -6.97 -20.33 -21.20
C LEU A 232 -7.10 -20.82 -22.64
N ASP A 233 -6.12 -20.54 -23.50
CA ASP A 233 -6.08 -21.02 -24.88
C ASP A 233 -6.11 -22.55 -24.96
N ALA A 234 -5.33 -23.22 -24.10
CA ALA A 234 -5.32 -24.68 -24.01
C ALA A 234 -6.68 -25.26 -23.58
N HIS A 235 -7.34 -24.64 -22.60
CA HIS A 235 -8.68 -25.05 -22.17
C HIS A 235 -9.75 -24.82 -23.24
N LEU A 236 -9.69 -23.69 -23.95
CA LEU A 236 -10.61 -23.40 -25.07
C LEU A 236 -10.42 -24.41 -26.20
N ALA A 237 -9.18 -24.69 -26.59
CA ALA A 237 -8.87 -25.69 -27.62
C ALA A 237 -9.36 -27.09 -27.22
N GLY A 238 -9.11 -27.50 -25.97
CA GLY A 238 -9.60 -28.77 -25.43
C GLY A 238 -11.13 -28.87 -25.41
N THR A 239 -11.81 -27.80 -24.99
CA THR A 239 -13.28 -27.73 -24.98
C THR A 239 -13.85 -27.78 -26.40
N GLN A 240 -13.25 -27.06 -27.34
CA GLN A 240 -13.65 -27.09 -28.74
C GLN A 240 -13.51 -28.50 -29.34
N ALA A 241 -12.39 -29.18 -29.09
CA ALA A 241 -12.18 -30.55 -29.55
C ALA A 241 -13.21 -31.52 -28.97
N ALA A 242 -13.54 -31.39 -27.67
CA ALA A 242 -14.56 -32.20 -27.02
C ALA A 242 -15.96 -31.99 -27.63
N ILE A 243 -16.35 -30.74 -27.89
CA ILE A 243 -17.63 -30.41 -28.54
C ILE A 243 -17.69 -30.98 -29.95
N GLN A 244 -16.61 -30.84 -30.74
CA GLN A 244 -16.54 -31.41 -32.09
C GLN A 244 -16.67 -32.94 -32.08
N ALA A 245 -16.01 -33.62 -31.15
CA ALA A 245 -16.12 -35.07 -30.99
C ALA A 245 -17.55 -35.49 -30.62
N GLN A 246 -18.20 -34.78 -29.69
CA GLN A 246 -19.59 -35.04 -29.32
C GLN A 246 -20.54 -34.86 -30.51
N LEU A 247 -20.42 -33.76 -31.26
CA LEU A 247 -21.23 -33.52 -32.46
C LEU A 247 -21.03 -34.60 -33.52
N SER A 248 -19.79 -35.02 -33.75
CA SER A 248 -19.47 -36.11 -34.69
C SER A 248 -20.14 -37.42 -34.26
N ASN A 249 -20.06 -37.76 -32.98
CA ASN A 249 -20.68 -38.97 -32.43
C ASN A 249 -22.21 -38.92 -32.55
N THR A 250 -22.82 -37.78 -32.19
CA THR A 250 -24.27 -37.58 -32.35
C THR A 250 -24.70 -37.72 -33.80
N ASN A 251 -23.94 -37.15 -34.75
CA ASN A 251 -24.23 -37.26 -36.17
C ASN A 251 -24.13 -38.70 -36.68
N ALA A 252 -23.12 -39.45 -36.22
CA ALA A 252 -22.97 -40.87 -36.53
C ALA A 252 -24.14 -41.71 -35.99
N SER A 253 -24.55 -41.47 -34.73
CA SER A 253 -25.71 -42.13 -34.13
C SER A 253 -27.00 -41.81 -34.89
N LEU A 254 -27.23 -40.55 -35.26
CA LEU A 254 -28.40 -40.16 -36.04
C LEU A 254 -28.41 -40.83 -37.42
N THR A 255 -27.27 -40.87 -38.11
CA THR A 255 -27.11 -41.55 -39.41
C THR A 255 -27.43 -43.05 -39.28
N SER A 256 -26.93 -43.70 -38.22
CA SER A 256 -27.22 -45.11 -37.95
C SER A 256 -28.72 -45.36 -37.70
N LEU A 257 -29.37 -44.48 -36.93
CA LEU A 257 -30.81 -44.55 -36.68
C LEU A 257 -31.62 -44.39 -37.98
N ILE A 258 -31.28 -43.38 -38.79
CA ILE A 258 -31.93 -43.15 -40.09
C ILE A 258 -31.79 -44.38 -40.99
N ASN A 259 -30.59 -44.94 -41.11
CA ASN A 259 -30.34 -46.14 -41.91
C ASN A 259 -31.12 -47.35 -41.39
N THR A 260 -31.20 -47.52 -40.07
CA THR A 260 -31.97 -48.60 -39.44
C THR A 260 -33.46 -48.46 -39.79
N VAL A 261 -34.04 -47.28 -39.58
CA VAL A 261 -35.44 -46.99 -39.91
C VAL A 261 -35.72 -47.20 -41.40
N TYR A 262 -34.85 -46.67 -42.26
CA TYR A 262 -34.95 -46.84 -43.72
C TYR A 262 -34.95 -48.32 -44.12
N ASN A 263 -34.00 -49.10 -43.61
CA ASN A 263 -33.89 -50.53 -43.94
C ASN A 263 -35.07 -51.34 -43.39
N SER A 264 -35.56 -51.02 -42.19
CA SER A 264 -36.75 -51.67 -41.63
C SER A 264 -37.99 -51.35 -42.46
N LEU A 265 -38.20 -50.09 -42.85
CA LEU A 265 -39.31 -49.70 -43.72
C LEU A 265 -39.22 -50.35 -45.09
N TYR A 266 -38.03 -50.34 -45.70
CA TYR A 266 -37.80 -50.98 -47.00
C TYR A 266 -38.06 -52.49 -46.93
N SER A 267 -37.54 -53.18 -45.91
CA SER A 267 -37.77 -54.62 -45.72
C SER A 267 -39.25 -54.94 -45.49
N TYR A 268 -39.94 -54.11 -44.70
CA TYR A 268 -41.38 -54.23 -44.50
C TYR A 268 -42.15 -54.07 -45.82
N MET A 269 -41.83 -53.05 -46.62
CA MET A 269 -42.46 -52.84 -47.92
C MET A 269 -42.20 -53.99 -48.89
N VAL A 270 -40.96 -54.47 -49.00
CA VAL A 270 -40.58 -55.57 -49.90
C VAL A 270 -41.24 -56.88 -49.50
N LEU A 271 -41.38 -57.16 -48.20
CA LEU A 271 -41.98 -58.40 -47.73
C LEU A 271 -43.51 -58.40 -47.89
N TYR A 272 -44.17 -57.31 -47.49
CA TYR A 272 -45.63 -57.29 -47.39
C TYR A 272 -46.34 -56.88 -48.67
N LEU A 273 -45.78 -56.00 -49.51
CA LEU A 273 -46.47 -55.56 -50.74
C LEU A 273 -46.72 -56.70 -51.75
N PRO A 274 -45.75 -57.58 -52.07
CA PRO A 274 -46.01 -58.70 -52.97
C PRO A 274 -47.00 -59.70 -52.40
N ALA A 275 -46.94 -59.96 -51.08
CA ALA A 275 -47.87 -60.84 -50.39
C ALA A 275 -49.30 -60.28 -50.47
N ILE A 276 -49.51 -59.00 -50.14
CA ILE A 276 -50.81 -58.32 -50.26
C ILE A 276 -51.31 -58.37 -51.71
N ASN A 277 -50.43 -58.10 -52.69
CA ASN A 277 -50.79 -58.12 -54.10
C ASN A 277 -51.23 -59.53 -54.56
N GLN A 278 -50.48 -60.57 -54.18
CA GLN A 278 -50.80 -61.96 -54.49
C GLN A 278 -52.11 -62.39 -53.83
N THR A 279 -52.27 -62.11 -52.53
CA THR A 279 -53.50 -62.44 -51.79
C THR A 279 -54.72 -61.74 -52.39
N THR A 280 -54.60 -60.45 -52.75
CA THR A 280 -55.67 -59.69 -53.41
C THR A 280 -56.02 -60.28 -54.78
N THR A 281 -55.01 -60.69 -55.55
CA THR A 281 -55.21 -61.36 -56.85
C THR A 281 -55.93 -62.70 -56.69
N SER A 282 -55.59 -63.49 -55.67
CA SER A 282 -56.28 -64.74 -55.35
C SER A 282 -57.74 -64.50 -54.94
N ILE A 283 -58.00 -63.52 -54.06
CA ILE A 283 -59.37 -63.10 -53.68
C ILE A 283 -60.18 -62.74 -54.93
N TYR A 284 -59.61 -61.90 -55.81
CA TYR A 284 -60.28 -61.51 -57.04
C TYR A 284 -60.59 -62.72 -57.93
N SER A 285 -59.60 -63.60 -58.16
CA SER A 285 -59.77 -64.81 -58.97
C SER A 285 -60.85 -65.73 -58.41
N ASP A 286 -60.81 -66.03 -57.11
CA ASP A 286 -61.78 -66.91 -56.46
C ASP A 286 -63.18 -66.29 -56.44
N THR A 287 -63.30 -64.99 -56.12
CA THR A 287 -64.59 -64.28 -56.14
C THR A 287 -65.18 -64.25 -57.54
N ARG A 288 -64.39 -63.94 -58.57
CA ARG A 288 -64.84 -63.97 -59.98
C ARG A 288 -65.30 -65.36 -60.41
N TRP A 289 -64.57 -66.39 -59.99
CA TRP A 289 -64.93 -67.77 -60.28
C TRP A 289 -66.25 -68.14 -59.59
N LEU A 290 -66.40 -67.80 -58.31
CA LEU A 290 -67.61 -68.08 -57.51
C LEU A 290 -68.82 -67.39 -58.14
N VAL A 291 -68.74 -66.11 -58.48
CA VAL A 291 -69.84 -65.38 -59.15
C VAL A 291 -70.26 -66.07 -60.46
N SER A 292 -69.32 -66.62 -61.21
CA SER A 292 -69.62 -67.23 -62.52
C SER A 292 -70.11 -68.67 -62.44
N ASN A 293 -69.73 -69.42 -61.39
CA ASN A 293 -69.88 -70.88 -61.34
C ASN A 293 -70.70 -71.40 -60.15
N ALA A 294 -70.87 -70.63 -59.07
CA ALA A 294 -71.46 -71.13 -57.82
C ALA A 294 -72.88 -71.68 -57.98
N MET A 295 -73.64 -71.18 -58.96
CA MET A 295 -75.00 -71.66 -59.24
C MET A 295 -75.11 -72.68 -60.38
N ASN A 296 -74.07 -72.83 -61.20
CA ASN A 296 -74.11 -73.62 -62.44
C ASN A 296 -73.25 -74.89 -62.39
N GLN A 297 -72.45 -75.08 -61.34
CA GLN A 297 -71.48 -76.17 -61.22
C GLN A 297 -72.07 -77.36 -60.43
N GLN A 298 -71.83 -78.58 -60.91
CA GLN A 298 -72.32 -79.81 -60.27
C GLN A 298 -71.44 -80.28 -59.09
N ASN A 299 -70.21 -79.77 -58.97
CA ASN A 299 -69.26 -80.18 -57.95
C ASN A 299 -69.27 -79.23 -56.73
N ALA A 300 -70.12 -79.54 -55.75
CA ALA A 300 -70.23 -78.77 -54.51
C ALA A 300 -68.90 -78.69 -53.72
N ALA A 301 -68.02 -79.69 -53.82
CA ALA A 301 -66.74 -79.66 -53.13
C ALA A 301 -65.80 -78.58 -53.70
N ASP A 302 -65.82 -78.34 -55.01
CA ASP A 302 -64.99 -77.31 -55.65
C ASP A 302 -65.45 -75.89 -55.27
N ILE A 303 -66.76 -75.67 -55.18
CA ILE A 303 -67.34 -74.40 -54.71
C ILE A 303 -66.93 -74.13 -53.25
N THR A 304 -67.07 -75.13 -52.37
CA THR A 304 -66.66 -75.03 -50.95
C THR A 304 -65.16 -74.74 -50.83
N ASN A 305 -64.32 -75.41 -51.61
CA ASN A 305 -62.88 -75.17 -51.60
C ASN A 305 -62.53 -73.74 -52.02
N ARG A 306 -63.22 -73.17 -53.03
CA ARG A 306 -63.03 -71.79 -53.48
C ARG A 306 -63.50 -70.76 -52.46
N PHE A 307 -64.63 -71.02 -51.80
CA PHE A 307 -65.09 -70.20 -50.68
C PHE A 307 -64.09 -70.21 -49.51
N ASN A 308 -63.59 -71.38 -49.12
CA ASN A 308 -62.58 -71.50 -48.07
C ASN A 308 -61.25 -70.83 -48.44
N ALA A 309 -60.84 -70.91 -49.72
CA ALA A 309 -59.66 -70.23 -50.21
C ALA A 309 -59.82 -68.71 -50.19
N ALA A 310 -60.98 -68.19 -50.63
CA ALA A 310 -61.30 -66.77 -50.56
C ALA A 310 -61.33 -66.26 -49.11
N ASP A 311 -61.92 -67.04 -48.18
CA ASP A 311 -61.93 -66.70 -46.75
C ASP A 311 -60.54 -66.64 -46.15
N GLY A 312 -59.72 -67.66 -46.42
CA GLY A 312 -58.35 -67.73 -45.94
C GLY A 312 -57.53 -66.52 -46.43
N ASN A 313 -57.68 -66.17 -47.71
CA ASN A 313 -57.01 -65.02 -48.29
C ASN A 313 -57.54 -63.69 -47.73
N LEU A 314 -58.86 -63.52 -47.57
CA LEU A 314 -59.45 -62.33 -46.96
C LEU A 314 -58.98 -62.16 -45.52
N SER A 315 -58.96 -63.22 -44.72
CA SER A 315 -58.48 -63.16 -43.35
C SER A 315 -57.00 -62.76 -43.24
N LEU A 316 -56.17 -63.02 -44.25
CA LEU A 316 -54.78 -62.52 -44.30
C LEU A 316 -54.74 -61.00 -44.57
N VAL A 317 -55.57 -60.48 -45.47
CA VAL A 317 -55.65 -59.02 -45.73
C VAL A 317 -56.31 -58.29 -44.55
N GLU A 318 -57.30 -58.90 -43.91
CA GLU A 318 -57.95 -58.36 -42.72
C GLU A 318 -56.99 -58.20 -41.54
N GLN A 319 -56.00 -59.07 -41.39
CA GLN A 319 -54.95 -58.89 -40.37
C GLN A 319 -54.19 -57.57 -40.56
N PHE A 320 -53.96 -57.15 -41.80
CA PHE A 320 -53.41 -55.82 -42.10
C PHE A 320 -54.41 -54.71 -41.76
N CYS A 321 -55.70 -54.95 -41.96
CA CYS A 321 -56.76 -53.99 -41.68
C CYS A 321 -57.15 -53.83 -40.20
N ARG A 322 -56.77 -54.75 -39.33
CA ARG A 322 -57.07 -54.67 -37.89
C ARG A 322 -56.25 -53.62 -37.13
N ASN A 323 -55.25 -53.00 -37.75
CA ASN A 323 -54.53 -51.91 -37.14
C ASN A 323 -55.41 -50.64 -37.10
N GLN A 324 -55.45 -49.94 -35.97
CA GLN A 324 -56.18 -48.68 -35.78
C GLN A 324 -55.89 -47.63 -36.89
N GLN A 325 -54.69 -47.64 -37.47
CA GLN A 325 -54.28 -46.70 -38.51
C GLN A 325 -54.81 -47.09 -39.91
N THR A 326 -55.08 -48.36 -40.16
CA THR A 326 -55.46 -48.89 -41.49
C THR A 326 -56.92 -49.31 -41.57
N ASN A 327 -57.59 -49.56 -40.44
CA ASN A 327 -58.97 -50.04 -40.36
C ASN A 327 -59.96 -49.14 -41.12
N SER A 328 -59.81 -47.82 -41.00
CA SER A 328 -60.65 -46.85 -41.71
C SER A 328 -60.19 -46.56 -43.14
N SER A 329 -59.15 -47.23 -43.65
CA SER A 329 -58.70 -47.02 -45.02
C SER A 329 -59.73 -47.56 -46.01
N ALA A 330 -59.82 -46.90 -47.19
CA ALA A 330 -60.72 -47.33 -48.26
C ALA A 330 -60.50 -48.80 -48.64
N LEU A 331 -59.23 -49.23 -48.72
CA LEU A 331 -58.88 -50.63 -48.99
C LEU A 331 -59.50 -51.58 -47.96
N CYS A 332 -59.41 -51.26 -46.67
CA CYS A 332 -59.93 -52.11 -45.61
C CYS A 332 -61.46 -52.14 -45.58
N GLN A 333 -62.12 -51.03 -45.87
CA GLN A 333 -63.58 -51.00 -46.01
C GLN A 333 -64.06 -51.87 -47.19
N GLU A 334 -63.35 -51.84 -48.33
CA GLU A 334 -63.66 -52.71 -49.47
C GLU A 334 -63.43 -54.19 -49.15
N VAL A 335 -62.36 -54.54 -48.41
CA VAL A 335 -62.09 -55.92 -47.97
C VAL A 335 -63.22 -56.45 -47.09
N TYR A 336 -63.70 -55.65 -46.13
CA TYR A 336 -64.85 -56.02 -45.31
C TYR A 336 -66.13 -56.17 -46.14
N GLY A 337 -66.37 -55.28 -47.10
CA GLY A 337 -67.50 -55.39 -48.03
C GLY A 337 -67.47 -56.67 -48.88
N ILE A 338 -66.30 -57.07 -49.40
CA ILE A 338 -66.15 -58.33 -50.15
C ILE A 338 -66.45 -59.54 -49.25
N ARG A 339 -66.01 -59.50 -47.99
CA ARG A 339 -66.29 -60.57 -47.01
C ARG A 339 -67.79 -60.74 -46.81
N ASP A 340 -68.50 -59.64 -46.57
CA ASP A 340 -69.96 -59.65 -46.39
C ASP A 340 -70.68 -60.23 -47.63
N VAL A 341 -70.25 -59.86 -48.84
CA VAL A 341 -70.81 -60.39 -50.10
C VAL A 341 -70.54 -61.89 -50.25
N LEU A 342 -69.33 -62.36 -49.93
CA LEU A 342 -69.01 -63.80 -50.01
C LEU A 342 -69.80 -64.61 -48.99
N ASP A 343 -69.94 -64.12 -47.76
CA ASP A 343 -70.72 -64.77 -46.72
C ASP A 343 -72.21 -64.86 -47.13
N HIS A 344 -72.76 -63.80 -47.74
CA HIS A 344 -74.11 -63.81 -48.29
C HIS A 344 -74.26 -64.82 -49.44
N THR A 345 -73.35 -64.79 -50.41
CA THR A 345 -73.36 -65.71 -51.57
C THR A 345 -73.27 -67.18 -51.13
N ARG A 346 -72.47 -67.47 -50.10
CA ARG A 346 -72.35 -68.81 -49.51
C ARG A 346 -73.65 -69.27 -48.87
N ALA A 347 -74.33 -68.38 -48.13
CA ALA A 347 -75.62 -68.68 -47.53
C ALA A 347 -76.68 -68.99 -48.60
N GLU A 348 -76.73 -68.20 -49.68
CA GLU A 348 -77.61 -68.45 -50.82
C GLU A 348 -77.33 -69.78 -51.50
N GLN A 349 -76.06 -70.09 -51.77
CA GLN A 349 -75.64 -71.36 -52.39
C GLN A 349 -76.03 -72.57 -51.53
N THR A 350 -75.82 -72.48 -50.21
CA THR A 350 -76.18 -73.54 -49.26
C THR A 350 -77.69 -73.79 -49.29
N SER A 351 -78.48 -72.70 -49.33
CA SER A 351 -79.94 -72.77 -49.44
C SER A 351 -80.40 -73.39 -50.76
N TYR A 352 -79.77 -73.01 -51.89
CA TYR A 352 -80.07 -73.57 -53.22
C TYR A 352 -79.81 -75.08 -53.27
N PHE A 353 -78.65 -75.56 -52.84
CA PHE A 353 -78.34 -77.00 -52.85
C PHE A 353 -79.22 -77.80 -51.88
N THR A 354 -79.58 -77.22 -50.74
CA THR A 354 -80.55 -77.83 -49.81
C THR A 354 -81.91 -78.01 -50.48
N THR A 355 -82.40 -76.97 -51.17
CA THR A 355 -83.67 -77.00 -51.91
C THR A 355 -83.63 -77.98 -53.09
N LEU A 356 -82.52 -78.00 -53.84
CA LEU A 356 -82.32 -78.93 -54.96
C LEU A 356 -82.29 -80.38 -54.48
N ASN A 357 -81.56 -80.67 -53.39
CA ASN A 357 -81.48 -82.01 -52.81
C ASN A 357 -82.86 -82.47 -52.29
N GLN A 358 -83.61 -81.57 -51.64
CA GLN A 358 -84.98 -81.83 -51.23
C GLN A 358 -85.89 -82.11 -52.44
N THR A 359 -85.80 -81.31 -53.51
CA THR A 359 -86.59 -81.49 -54.74
C THR A 359 -86.24 -82.80 -55.45
N THR A 360 -84.95 -83.14 -55.49
CA THR A 360 -84.45 -84.39 -56.09
C THR A 360 -84.92 -85.59 -55.29
N THR A 361 -84.86 -85.51 -53.96
CA THR A 361 -85.37 -86.55 -53.05
C THR A 361 -86.88 -86.71 -53.20
N ASN A 362 -87.63 -85.59 -53.24
CA ASN A 362 -89.07 -85.61 -53.47
C ASN A 362 -89.42 -86.24 -54.83
N THR A 363 -88.68 -85.90 -55.90
CA THR A 363 -88.86 -86.46 -57.25
C THR A 363 -88.50 -87.94 -57.30
N TRP A 364 -87.41 -88.35 -56.66
CA TRP A 364 -87.01 -89.74 -56.52
C TRP A 364 -88.07 -90.56 -55.77
N ASN A 365 -88.63 -90.03 -54.68
CA ASN A 365 -89.71 -90.69 -53.94
C ASN A 365 -90.98 -90.83 -54.79
N LEU A 366 -91.32 -89.81 -55.57
CA LEU A 366 -92.43 -89.86 -56.54
C LEU A 366 -92.22 -90.91 -57.64
N LEU A 367 -91.04 -90.91 -58.28
CA LEU A 367 -90.71 -91.83 -59.36
C LEU A 367 -90.56 -93.27 -58.87
N SER A 368 -89.84 -93.49 -57.78
CA SER A 368 -89.69 -94.82 -57.19
C SER A 368 -91.04 -95.39 -56.74
N GLY A 369 -91.91 -94.56 -56.16
CA GLY A 369 -93.29 -94.92 -55.87
C GLY A 369 -94.05 -95.36 -57.12
N ALA A 370 -94.04 -94.54 -58.19
CA ALA A 370 -94.74 -94.84 -59.44
C ALA A 370 -94.19 -96.08 -60.17
N VAL A 371 -92.88 -96.30 -60.15
CA VAL A 371 -92.22 -97.49 -60.71
C VAL A 371 -92.61 -98.74 -59.92
N THR A 372 -92.63 -98.66 -58.59
CA THR A 372 -93.03 -99.78 -57.72
C THR A 372 -94.47 -100.19 -58.03
N THR A 373 -95.40 -99.24 -58.11
CA THR A 373 -96.82 -99.52 -58.44
C THR A 373 -96.98 -100.16 -59.83
N LYS A 374 -96.19 -99.76 -60.83
CA LYS A 374 -96.22 -100.39 -62.17
C LYS A 374 -95.63 -101.80 -62.20
N ILE A 375 -94.56 -102.04 -61.44
CA ILE A 375 -93.96 -103.38 -61.31
C ILE A 375 -94.95 -104.34 -60.63
N ASP A 376 -95.63 -103.89 -59.58
CA ASP A 376 -96.64 -104.68 -58.88
C ASP A 376 -97.78 -105.08 -59.82
N SER A 377 -98.27 -104.14 -60.65
CA SER A 377 -99.31 -104.42 -61.65
C SER A 377 -98.83 -105.34 -62.79
N LEU A 378 -97.55 -105.29 -63.16
CA LEU A 378 -96.94 -106.23 -64.12
C LEU A 378 -96.83 -107.65 -63.55
N LEU A 379 -96.45 -107.79 -62.28
CA LEU A 379 -96.38 -109.08 -61.59
C LEU A 379 -97.78 -109.71 -61.44
N GLU A 380 -98.79 -108.91 -61.17
CA GLU A 380 -100.19 -109.35 -61.12
C GLU A 380 -100.66 -109.89 -62.50
N ASN A 381 -100.37 -109.17 -63.58
CA ASN A 381 -100.68 -109.61 -64.95
C ASN A 381 -99.93 -110.88 -65.37
N ILE A 382 -98.66 -111.05 -64.95
CA ILE A 382 -97.90 -112.30 -65.19
C ILE A 382 -98.51 -113.47 -64.40
N GLY A 383 -99.02 -113.22 -63.19
CA GLY A 383 -99.79 -114.20 -62.43
C GLY A 383 -101.01 -114.72 -63.21
N VAL A 384 -101.75 -113.81 -63.86
CA VAL A 384 -102.90 -114.14 -64.72
C VAL A 384 -102.49 -114.97 -65.94
N ILE A 385 -101.39 -114.60 -66.63
CA ILE A 385 -100.86 -115.33 -67.79
C ILE A 385 -100.43 -116.75 -67.43
N ARG A 386 -99.84 -116.94 -66.25
CA ARG A 386 -99.46 -118.28 -65.75
C ARG A 386 -100.69 -119.16 -65.55
N GLY A 387 -101.80 -118.60 -65.05
CA GLY A 387 -103.07 -119.31 -64.91
C GLY A 387 -103.64 -119.78 -66.26
N GLN A 388 -103.60 -118.92 -67.28
CA GLN A 388 -104.06 -119.26 -68.63
C GLN A 388 -103.17 -120.32 -69.31
N THR A 389 -101.86 -120.30 -69.08
CA THR A 389 -100.92 -121.27 -69.65
C THR A 389 -101.15 -122.69 -69.11
N THR A 390 -101.50 -122.82 -67.82
CA THR A 390 -101.86 -124.12 -67.23
C THR A 390 -103.12 -124.70 -67.89
N GLN A 391 -104.16 -123.89 -68.11
CA GLN A 391 -105.39 -124.33 -68.79
C GLN A 391 -105.14 -124.77 -70.24
N ILE A 392 -104.27 -124.07 -70.98
CA ILE A 392 -103.88 -124.47 -72.34
C ILE A 392 -103.15 -125.81 -72.32
N ASN A 393 -102.24 -126.01 -71.37
CA ASN A 393 -101.48 -127.26 -71.28
C ASN A 393 -102.37 -128.47 -70.95
N ASP A 394 -103.33 -128.31 -70.05
CA ASP A 394 -104.31 -129.37 -69.74
C ASP A 394 -105.17 -129.73 -70.96
N THR A 395 -105.54 -128.73 -71.76
CA THR A 395 -106.30 -128.91 -73.01
C THR A 395 -105.48 -129.65 -74.08
N VAL A 396 -104.18 -129.35 -74.21
CA VAL A 396 -103.29 -130.02 -75.16
C VAL A 396 -103.04 -131.48 -74.76
N VAL A 397 -102.92 -131.78 -73.46
CA VAL A 397 -102.78 -133.17 -72.98
C VAL A 397 -104.05 -133.98 -73.27
N ALA A 398 -105.24 -133.39 -73.12
CA ALA A 398 -106.51 -134.03 -73.47
C ALA A 398 -106.59 -134.37 -74.97
N ILE A 399 -106.23 -133.43 -75.86
CA ILE A 399 -106.22 -133.64 -77.31
C ILE A 399 -105.23 -134.75 -77.72
N ARG A 400 -104.08 -134.82 -77.05
CA ARG A 400 -103.05 -135.84 -77.33
C ARG A 400 -103.50 -137.25 -76.91
N ALA A 401 -104.29 -137.36 -75.85
CA ALA A 401 -104.88 -138.63 -75.43
C ALA A 401 -105.89 -139.16 -76.46
N ASP A 402 -106.74 -138.28 -77.01
CA ASP A 402 -107.72 -138.66 -78.05
C ASP A 402 -107.05 -139.09 -79.36
N GLN A 403 -106.02 -138.37 -79.84
CA GLN A 403 -105.30 -138.74 -81.06
C GLN A 403 -104.53 -140.07 -80.94
N THR A 404 -104.11 -140.45 -79.73
CA THR A 404 -103.40 -141.73 -79.50
C THR A 404 -104.37 -142.93 -79.49
N ALA A 405 -105.66 -142.69 -79.23
CA ALA A 405 -106.70 -143.72 -79.32
C ALA A 405 -107.13 -143.98 -80.78
N GLU A 406 -107.12 -142.96 -81.63
CA GLU A 406 -107.61 -143.04 -83.03
C GLU A 406 -106.63 -143.77 -83.99
N VAL A 407 -105.33 -143.62 -83.78
CA VAL A 407 -104.30 -144.30 -84.62
C VAL A 407 -104.21 -145.80 -84.31
N ARG A 408 -104.64 -146.26 -83.13
CA ARG A 408 -104.61 -147.68 -82.74
C ARG A 408 -105.65 -148.55 -83.46
N ILE A 409 -106.60 -147.94 -84.18
CA ILE A 409 -107.70 -148.64 -84.87
C ILE A 409 -107.43 -148.83 -86.38
N GLN A 410 -106.46 -148.13 -86.99
CA GLN A 410 -106.25 -148.15 -88.46
C GLN A 410 -105.06 -148.98 -88.98
N ALA A 411 -104.35 -149.76 -88.13
CA ALA A 411 -103.21 -150.59 -88.57
C ALA A 411 -103.39 -152.12 -88.39
N ILE A 412 -104.61 -152.61 -88.12
CA ILE A 412 -104.95 -154.06 -88.09
C ILE A 412 -105.98 -154.41 -89.19
N ALA A 413 -105.91 -153.77 -90.36
CA ALA A 413 -106.72 -154.16 -91.53
C ALA A 413 -105.86 -154.26 -92.79
#